data_AF-A0A1D7V220-F1
#
_entry.id   AF-A0A1D7V220-F1
#
_cell.length_a   1.000
_cell.length_b   1.000
_cell.length_c   1.000
_cell.angle_alpha   90.00
_cell.angle_beta   90.00
_cell.angle_gamma   90.00
#
_symmetry.space_group_name_H-M   'P 1'
#
loop_
_entity.id
_entity.type
_entity.pdbx_description
1 polymer ?
#
loop_
_entity_poly.entity_id
_entity_poly.type
_entity_poly.pdbx_seq_one_letter_code
_entity_poly.pdbx_strand_id
1 'polypeptide(L)'
;MRKKNHMPETRNPTELEEFLSKEMENPAFDEWLTELADKAIENDKFVWSFLYQVMRDADSGRLSWGYHKRLLSGVVQILSRVGDSRAYRAIINYVKSLDRQIPIGALELITDLLPSFAEVDADEIIKIASLSDPLKSAFGILALFQLIVQDKLPADRVEEAKAFLKGYKNYAYYLESVVEQALDHLETDDSNILTFFEGIAV
;
A
#
# COMPACT_ATOMS: atom_id res chain seq x y z
N MET A 1 -37.66 0.45 13.45
CA MET A 1 -37.03 -0.63 12.67
C MET A 1 -36.20 0.00 11.55
N ARG A 2 -34.88 0.07 11.69
CA ARG A 2 -34.01 0.47 10.58
C ARG A 2 -34.06 -0.67 9.56
N LYS A 3 -34.44 -0.40 8.30
CA LYS A 3 -34.16 -1.34 7.21
C LYS A 3 -32.66 -1.62 7.29
N LYS A 4 -32.25 -2.88 7.43
CA LYS A 4 -30.85 -3.23 7.26
C LYS A 4 -30.48 -2.74 5.85
N ASN A 5 -29.55 -1.78 5.78
CA ASN A 5 -28.98 -1.32 4.53
C ASN A 5 -28.15 -2.50 4.01
N HIS A 6 -28.81 -3.46 3.36
CA HIS A 6 -28.16 -4.65 2.83
C HIS A 6 -27.50 -4.32 1.50
N MET A 7 -26.30 -4.86 1.32
CA MET A 7 -25.60 -4.85 0.03
C MET A 7 -26.50 -5.52 -1.03
N PRO A 8 -26.51 -5.04 -2.28
CA PRO A 8 -27.32 -5.65 -3.34
C PRO A 8 -26.96 -7.13 -3.51
N GLU A 9 -27.97 -7.98 -3.68
CA GLU A 9 -27.80 -9.38 -4.07
C GLU A 9 -27.48 -9.45 -5.57
N THR A 10 -26.28 -9.00 -5.96
CA THR A 10 -25.76 -9.13 -7.33
C THR A 10 -24.68 -10.20 -7.40
N ARG A 11 -24.58 -10.85 -8.56
CA ARG A 11 -23.46 -11.74 -8.94
C ARG A 11 -22.57 -11.12 -10.01
N ASN A 12 -22.80 -9.85 -10.34
CA ASN A 12 -22.05 -9.11 -11.33
C ASN A 12 -21.09 -8.13 -10.61
N PRO A 13 -19.76 -8.35 -10.70
CA PRO A 13 -18.77 -7.50 -10.04
C PRO A 13 -18.88 -6.02 -10.40
N THR A 14 -19.24 -5.71 -11.65
CA THR A 14 -19.42 -4.34 -12.13
C THR A 14 -20.63 -3.66 -11.49
N GLU A 15 -21.73 -4.39 -11.30
CA GLU A 15 -22.91 -3.84 -10.62
C GLU A 15 -22.61 -3.51 -9.15
N LEU A 16 -21.81 -4.36 -8.49
CA LEU A 16 -21.38 -4.10 -7.12
C LEU A 16 -20.44 -2.88 -7.05
N GLU A 17 -19.49 -2.75 -7.98
CA GLU A 17 -18.64 -1.57 -8.09
C GLU A 17 -19.44 -0.30 -8.32
N GLU A 18 -20.40 -0.30 -9.25
CA GLU A 18 -21.24 0.86 -9.52
C GLU A 18 -22.08 1.24 -8.30
N PHE A 19 -22.63 0.25 -7.59
CA PHE A 19 -23.38 0.48 -6.36
C PHE A 19 -22.50 1.12 -5.29
N LEU A 20 -21.35 0.53 -4.99
CA LEU A 20 -20.44 1.03 -3.96
C LEU A 20 -19.88 2.41 -4.33
N SER A 21 -19.60 2.66 -5.60
CA SER A 21 -19.15 3.97 -6.08
C SER A 21 -20.21 5.06 -5.85
N LYS A 22 -21.51 4.73 -5.97
CA LYS A 22 -22.61 5.68 -5.72
C LYS A 22 -22.90 5.87 -4.24
N GLU A 23 -22.70 4.83 -3.43
CA GLU A 23 -23.06 4.80 -2.02
C GLU A 23 -21.88 5.05 -1.06
N MET A 24 -20.76 5.62 -1.53
CA MET A 24 -19.58 5.89 -0.70
C MET A 24 -19.85 6.78 0.53
N GLU A 25 -20.89 7.62 0.49
CA GLU A 25 -21.28 8.48 1.61
C GLU A 25 -22.36 7.84 2.50
N ASN A 26 -22.80 6.62 2.19
CA ASN A 26 -23.77 5.90 3.00
C ASN A 26 -23.15 5.50 4.35
N PRO A 27 -23.84 5.69 5.48
CA PRO A 27 -23.34 5.26 6.79
C PRO A 27 -23.03 3.76 6.89
N ALA A 28 -23.66 2.93 6.04
CA ALA A 28 -23.42 1.48 6.00
C ALA A 28 -22.21 1.09 5.13
N PHE A 29 -21.54 2.03 4.48
CA PHE A 29 -20.45 1.74 3.53
C PHE A 29 -19.31 0.95 4.17
N ASP A 30 -18.89 1.34 5.38
CA ASP A 30 -17.79 0.67 6.07
C ASP A 30 -18.20 -0.73 6.56
N GLU A 31 -19.47 -0.94 6.90
CA GLU A 31 -20.03 -2.26 7.22
C GLU A 31 -20.00 -3.18 5.98
N TRP A 32 -20.35 -2.66 4.80
CA TRP A 32 -20.27 -3.40 3.55
C TRP A 32 -18.85 -3.78 3.16
N LEU A 33 -17.89 -2.87 3.31
CA LEU A 33 -16.48 -3.19 3.09
C LEU A 33 -15.98 -4.27 4.06
N THR A 34 -16.45 -4.25 5.30
CA THR A 34 -16.13 -5.28 6.29
C THR A 34 -16.69 -6.65 5.87
N GLU A 35 -17.94 -6.69 5.42
CA GLU A 35 -18.56 -7.93 4.91
C GLU A 35 -17.82 -8.47 3.68
N LEU A 36 -17.38 -7.59 2.78
CA LEU A 36 -16.55 -7.99 1.63
C LEU A 36 -15.18 -8.51 2.07
N ALA A 37 -14.57 -7.90 3.08
CA ALA A 37 -13.29 -8.36 3.61
C ALA A 37 -13.39 -9.79 4.16
N ASP A 38 -14.43 -10.07 4.96
CA ASP A 38 -14.66 -11.38 5.55
C ASP A 38 -14.86 -12.44 4.44
N LYS A 39 -15.66 -12.13 3.42
CA LYS A 39 -15.85 -13.01 2.25
C LYS A 39 -14.58 -13.19 1.42
N ALA A 40 -13.75 -12.16 1.28
CA ALA A 40 -12.47 -12.25 0.55
C ALA A 40 -11.50 -13.20 1.27
N ILE A 41 -11.45 -13.14 2.60
CA ILE A 41 -10.67 -14.05 3.47
C ILE A 41 -11.18 -15.50 3.30
N GLU A 42 -12.49 -15.70 3.20
CA GLU A 42 -13.11 -17.00 2.87
C GLU A 42 -12.92 -17.44 1.40
N ASN A 43 -12.15 -16.67 0.62
CA ASN A 43 -11.84 -16.92 -0.78
C ASN A 43 -13.07 -16.96 -1.70
N ASP A 44 -14.09 -16.14 -1.39
CA ASP A 44 -15.27 -15.99 -2.22
C ASP A 44 -14.89 -15.47 -3.62
N LYS A 45 -15.19 -16.28 -4.65
CA LYS A 45 -14.80 -16.00 -6.03
C LYS A 45 -15.40 -14.70 -6.55
N PHE A 46 -16.63 -14.38 -6.17
CA PHE A 46 -17.34 -13.20 -6.64
C PHE A 46 -16.70 -11.94 -6.06
N VAL A 47 -16.42 -11.92 -4.76
CA VAL A 47 -15.73 -10.80 -4.11
C VAL A 47 -14.34 -10.59 -4.71
N TRP A 48 -13.59 -11.67 -4.95
CA TRP A 48 -12.30 -11.55 -5.63
C TRP A 48 -12.40 -11.00 -7.06
N SER A 49 -13.41 -11.41 -7.82
CA SER A 49 -13.67 -10.82 -9.14
C SER A 49 -13.98 -9.32 -9.04
N PHE A 50 -14.71 -8.90 -8.02
CA PHE A 50 -14.96 -7.49 -7.70
C PHE A 50 -13.67 -6.73 -7.35
N LEU A 51 -12.83 -7.26 -6.46
CA LEU A 51 -11.56 -6.61 -6.09
C LEU A 51 -10.68 -6.39 -7.32
N TYR A 52 -10.54 -7.39 -8.20
CA TYR A 52 -9.77 -7.24 -9.44
C TYR A 52 -10.40 -6.25 -10.42
N GLN A 53 -11.73 -6.22 -10.51
CA GLN A 53 -12.44 -5.27 -11.35
C GLN A 53 -12.16 -3.83 -10.90
N VAL A 54 -12.24 -3.56 -9.59
CA VAL A 54 -11.92 -2.23 -9.03
C VAL A 54 -10.47 -1.84 -9.31
N MET A 55 -9.50 -2.73 -9.11
CA MET A 55 -8.08 -2.42 -9.38
C MET A 55 -7.83 -2.14 -10.87
N ARG A 56 -8.50 -2.87 -11.77
CA ARG A 56 -8.43 -2.64 -13.22
C ARG A 56 -9.07 -1.32 -13.63
N ASP A 57 -10.17 -0.96 -12.98
CA ASP A 57 -10.88 0.27 -13.28
C ASP A 57 -10.17 1.48 -12.71
N ALA A 58 -9.46 1.31 -11.58
CA ALA A 58 -8.49 2.26 -11.07
C ALA A 58 -7.33 2.49 -12.05
N ASP A 59 -6.75 1.40 -12.58
CA ASP A 59 -5.66 1.44 -13.56
C ASP A 59 -6.05 2.17 -14.87
N SER A 60 -7.21 1.83 -15.44
CA SER A 60 -7.70 2.51 -16.65
C SER A 60 -8.14 3.98 -16.43
N GLY A 61 -8.24 4.41 -15.17
CA GLY A 61 -8.73 5.71 -14.72
C GLY A 61 -10.25 5.88 -14.79
N ARG A 62 -11.01 4.78 -14.94
CA ARG A 62 -12.47 4.78 -14.74
C ARG A 62 -12.81 5.12 -13.29
N LEU A 63 -12.08 4.53 -12.35
CA LEU A 63 -12.04 4.94 -10.96
C LEU A 63 -10.80 5.79 -10.73
N SER A 64 -10.99 7.01 -10.24
CA SER A 64 -9.88 7.91 -9.89
C SER A 64 -9.84 8.17 -8.40
N TRP A 65 -8.64 8.21 -7.83
CA TRP A 65 -8.41 8.54 -6.42
C TRP A 65 -8.97 9.91 -5.99
N GLY A 66 -9.12 10.85 -6.91
CA GLY A 66 -9.74 12.16 -6.61
C GLY A 66 -11.23 12.06 -6.26
N TYR A 67 -11.95 11.12 -6.86
CA TYR A 67 -13.41 10.99 -6.69
C TYR A 67 -13.81 9.74 -5.91
N HIS A 68 -13.07 8.63 -6.06
CA HIS A 68 -13.42 7.31 -5.55
C HIS A 68 -12.52 6.87 -4.39
N LYS A 69 -11.90 7.84 -3.68
CA LYS A 69 -10.93 7.56 -2.60
C LYS A 69 -11.43 6.53 -1.60
N ARG A 70 -12.69 6.60 -1.18
CA ARG A 70 -13.22 5.74 -0.11
C ARG A 70 -13.33 4.29 -0.56
N LEU A 71 -13.79 4.07 -1.80
CA LEU A 71 -13.83 2.74 -2.40
C LEU A 71 -12.43 2.18 -2.63
N LEU A 72 -11.53 2.96 -3.23
CA LEU A 72 -10.17 2.52 -3.53
C LEU A 72 -9.36 2.24 -2.25
N SER A 73 -9.44 3.11 -1.24
CA SER A 73 -8.87 2.85 0.08
C SER A 73 -9.44 1.61 0.73
N GLY A 74 -10.76 1.40 0.65
CA GLY A 74 -11.42 0.21 1.16
C GLY A 74 -10.94 -1.08 0.49
N VAL A 75 -10.75 -1.08 -0.83
CA VAL A 75 -10.20 -2.24 -1.56
C VAL A 75 -8.75 -2.52 -1.17
N VAL A 76 -7.90 -1.50 -1.03
CA VAL A 76 -6.53 -1.70 -0.56
C VAL A 76 -6.50 -2.26 0.87
N GLN A 77 -7.38 -1.77 1.75
CA GLN A 77 -7.52 -2.28 3.12
C GLN A 77 -8.02 -3.74 3.15
N ILE A 78 -8.99 -4.10 2.29
CA ILE A 78 -9.45 -5.48 2.14
C ILE A 78 -8.28 -6.39 1.75
N LEU A 79 -7.52 -6.00 0.73
CA LEU A 79 -6.37 -6.77 0.24
C LEU A 79 -5.30 -6.92 1.33
N SER A 80 -4.99 -5.86 2.08
CA SER A 80 -4.08 -5.91 3.22
C SER A 80 -4.57 -6.84 4.33
N ARG A 81 -5.89 -6.84 4.61
CA ARG A 81 -6.49 -7.75 5.61
C ARG A 81 -6.45 -9.21 5.18
N VAL A 82 -6.55 -9.49 3.87
CA VAL A 82 -6.33 -10.83 3.31
C VAL A 82 -4.88 -11.25 3.49
N GLY A 83 -3.93 -10.36 3.18
CA GLY A 83 -2.51 -10.52 3.56
C GLY A 83 -1.73 -11.62 2.85
N ASP A 84 -2.34 -12.30 1.86
CA ASP A 84 -1.69 -13.39 1.13
C ASP A 84 -0.95 -12.90 -0.14
N SER A 85 -0.14 -13.79 -0.71
CA SER A 85 0.59 -13.55 -1.97
C SER A 85 -0.31 -13.08 -3.12
N ARG A 86 -1.58 -13.50 -3.18
CA ARG A 86 -2.51 -13.12 -4.24
C ARG A 86 -2.93 -11.67 -4.09
N ALA A 87 -3.23 -11.24 -2.87
CA ALA A 87 -3.55 -9.85 -2.54
C ALA A 87 -2.35 -8.94 -2.74
N TYR A 88 -1.15 -9.34 -2.29
CA TYR A 88 0.09 -8.63 -2.54
C TYR A 88 0.32 -8.39 -4.04
N ARG A 89 0.19 -9.45 -4.86
CA ARG A 89 0.35 -9.35 -6.32
C ARG A 89 -0.69 -8.44 -6.97
N ALA A 90 -1.91 -8.39 -6.46
CA ALA A 90 -2.93 -7.46 -6.97
C ALA A 90 -2.50 -5.99 -6.79
N ILE A 91 -1.99 -5.64 -5.61
CA ILE A 91 -1.49 -4.29 -5.29
C ILE A 91 -0.26 -3.95 -6.14
N ILE A 92 0.74 -4.84 -6.17
CA ILE A 92 1.99 -4.57 -6.90
C ILE A 92 1.75 -4.46 -8.41
N ASN A 93 0.86 -5.29 -8.98
CA ASN A 93 0.53 -5.18 -10.39
C ASN A 93 -0.15 -3.86 -10.72
N TYR A 94 -1.06 -3.39 -9.85
CA TYR A 94 -1.66 -2.07 -9.99
C TYR A 94 -0.60 -0.96 -9.97
N VAL A 95 0.31 -0.98 -9.00
CA VAL A 95 1.37 0.03 -8.90
C VAL A 95 2.28 0.02 -10.15
N LYS A 96 2.61 -1.15 -10.66
CA LYS A 96 3.42 -1.28 -11.88
C LYS A 96 2.69 -0.81 -13.12
N SER A 97 1.37 -0.92 -13.17
CA SER A 97 0.56 -0.52 -14.31
C SER A 97 0.21 0.97 -14.30
N LEU A 98 0.26 1.64 -13.14
CA LEU A 98 0.01 3.09 -13.01
C LEU A 98 0.75 3.91 -14.06
N ASP A 99 0.02 4.46 -15.02
CA ASP A 99 0.53 5.36 -16.06
C ASP A 99 0.15 6.83 -15.80
N ARG A 100 -0.67 7.07 -14.78
CA ARG A 100 -1.22 8.38 -14.41
C ARG A 100 -0.83 8.72 -12.99
N GLN A 101 -0.63 10.02 -12.77
CA GLN A 101 -0.40 10.56 -11.45
C GLN A 101 -1.59 10.28 -10.52
N ILE A 102 -1.29 9.75 -9.33
CA ILE A 102 -2.25 9.62 -8.23
C ILE A 102 -1.81 10.52 -7.08
N PRO A 103 -2.72 10.92 -6.17
CA PRO A 103 -2.37 11.73 -5.00
C PRO A 103 -1.31 11.01 -4.15
N ILE A 104 -0.36 11.77 -3.58
CA ILE A 104 0.66 11.24 -2.66
C ILE A 104 0.04 10.42 -1.51
N GLY A 105 -1.07 10.87 -0.93
CA GLY A 105 -1.76 10.14 0.14
C GLY A 105 -2.28 8.76 -0.26
N ALA A 106 -2.52 8.52 -1.55
CA ALA A 106 -2.84 7.18 -2.04
C ALA A 106 -1.61 6.28 -2.11
N LEU A 107 -0.44 6.84 -2.49
CA LEU A 107 0.82 6.12 -2.43
C LEU A 107 1.17 5.74 -0.99
N GLU A 108 1.11 6.73 -0.08
CA GLU A 108 1.35 6.54 1.36
C GLU A 108 0.47 5.42 1.92
N LEU A 109 -0.84 5.47 1.67
CA LEU A 109 -1.76 4.42 2.11
C LEU A 109 -1.35 3.03 1.62
N ILE A 110 -1.01 2.90 0.33
CA ILE A 110 -0.64 1.60 -0.22
C ILE A 110 0.67 1.13 0.43
N THR A 111 1.67 2.00 0.54
CA THR A 111 2.98 1.65 1.08
C THR A 111 2.95 1.35 2.57
N ASP A 112 2.14 2.06 3.35
CA ASP A 112 1.96 1.85 4.79
C ASP A 112 1.36 0.46 5.09
N LEU A 113 0.57 -0.07 4.16
CA LEU A 113 -0.04 -1.38 4.27
C LEU A 113 0.80 -2.51 3.68
N LEU A 114 1.84 -2.22 2.88
CA LEU A 114 2.71 -3.26 2.32
C LEU A 114 3.32 -4.17 3.38
N PRO A 115 3.83 -3.68 4.52
CA PRO A 115 4.42 -4.55 5.53
C PRO A 115 3.46 -5.58 6.14
N SER A 116 2.15 -5.47 5.91
CA SER A 116 1.18 -6.49 6.36
C SER A 116 1.29 -7.81 5.59
N PHE A 117 1.89 -7.82 4.39
CA PHE A 117 2.07 -9.02 3.59
C PHE A 117 3.34 -9.76 4.02
N ALA A 118 3.26 -11.09 4.13
CA ALA A 118 4.44 -11.90 4.45
C ALA A 118 5.40 -12.02 3.25
N GLU A 119 4.88 -11.82 2.05
CA GLU A 119 5.57 -12.03 0.78
C GLU A 119 6.19 -10.75 0.20
N VAL A 120 6.29 -9.67 0.98
CA VAL A 120 6.96 -8.46 0.49
C VAL A 120 8.40 -8.78 0.12
N ASP A 121 8.74 -8.49 -1.13
CA ASP A 121 10.05 -8.75 -1.70
C ASP A 121 10.84 -7.45 -1.79
N ALA A 122 11.87 -7.31 -0.95
CA ALA A 122 12.72 -6.12 -0.92
C ALA A 122 13.40 -5.86 -2.28
N ASP A 123 13.74 -6.91 -3.04
CA ASP A 123 14.37 -6.77 -4.36
C ASP A 123 13.39 -6.19 -5.37
N GLU A 124 12.13 -6.62 -5.30
CA GLU A 124 11.05 -6.08 -6.11
C GLU A 124 10.81 -4.59 -5.79
N ILE A 125 10.84 -4.22 -4.51
CA ILE A 125 10.66 -2.83 -4.07
C ILE A 125 11.83 -1.95 -4.52
N ILE A 126 13.09 -2.37 -4.32
CA ILE A 126 14.28 -1.63 -4.79
C ILE A 126 14.26 -1.47 -6.32
N LYS A 127 13.85 -2.52 -7.04
CA LYS A 127 13.69 -2.46 -8.49
C LYS A 127 12.63 -1.44 -8.93
N ILE A 128 11.50 -1.37 -8.22
CA ILE A 128 10.46 -0.37 -8.49
C ILE A 128 10.98 1.04 -8.19
N ALA A 129 11.68 1.23 -7.08
CA ALA A 129 12.27 2.52 -6.68
C ALA A 129 13.27 3.05 -7.71
N SER A 130 13.98 2.14 -8.38
CA SER A 130 15.00 2.43 -9.39
C SER A 130 14.44 2.75 -10.78
N LEU A 131 13.12 2.69 -10.98
CA LEU A 131 12.51 3.04 -12.27
C LEU A 131 12.64 4.53 -12.56
N SER A 132 12.79 4.89 -13.84
CA SER A 132 12.86 6.29 -14.28
C SER A 132 11.52 7.03 -14.17
N ASP A 133 10.42 6.29 -14.06
CA ASP A 133 9.09 6.82 -13.85
C ASP A 133 8.99 7.44 -12.44
N PRO A 134 8.76 8.76 -12.32
CA PRO A 134 8.80 9.43 -11.01
C PRO A 134 7.76 8.92 -10.02
N LEU A 135 6.59 8.48 -10.50
CA LEU A 135 5.51 7.97 -9.64
C LEU A 135 5.89 6.59 -9.07
N LYS A 136 6.34 5.68 -9.93
CA LYS A 136 6.77 4.35 -9.48
C LYS A 136 8.01 4.43 -8.59
N SER A 137 8.93 5.32 -8.94
CA SER A 137 10.09 5.60 -8.10
C SER A 137 9.70 6.11 -6.72
N ALA A 138 8.76 7.05 -6.63
CA ALA A 138 8.24 7.57 -5.37
C ALA A 138 7.56 6.47 -4.53
N PHE A 139 6.73 5.63 -5.16
CA PHE A 139 6.18 4.46 -4.50
C PHE A 139 7.27 3.56 -3.91
N GLY A 140 8.29 3.24 -4.71
CA GLY A 140 9.36 2.35 -4.28
C GLY A 140 10.14 2.89 -3.08
N ILE A 141 10.35 4.21 -3.01
CA ILE A 141 10.99 4.86 -1.86
C ILE A 141 10.11 4.80 -0.61
N LEU A 142 8.83 5.14 -0.73
CA LEU A 142 7.89 5.07 0.40
C LEU A 142 7.77 3.62 0.92
N ALA A 143 7.70 2.65 0.01
CA ALA A 143 7.68 1.22 0.36
C ALA A 143 8.98 0.78 1.04
N LEU A 144 10.14 1.17 0.51
CA LEU A 144 11.44 0.85 1.10
C LEU A 144 11.58 1.47 2.49
N PHE A 145 11.15 2.72 2.66
CA PHE A 145 11.10 3.38 3.96
C PHE A 145 10.27 2.58 4.97
N GLN A 146 9.07 2.13 4.58
CA GLN A 146 8.21 1.32 5.44
C GLN A 146 8.84 -0.02 5.83
N LEU A 147 9.64 -0.64 4.96
CA LEU A 147 10.40 -1.85 5.30
C LEU A 147 11.55 -1.57 6.27
N ILE A 148 12.21 -0.41 6.13
CA ILE A 148 13.32 0.01 6.99
C ILE A 148 12.82 0.29 8.41
N VAL A 149 11.82 1.17 8.58
CA VAL A 149 11.37 1.60 9.91
C VAL A 149 10.61 0.52 10.69
N GLN A 150 10.23 -0.56 10.02
CA GLN A 150 9.62 -1.74 10.65
C GLN A 150 10.59 -2.91 10.80
N ASP A 151 11.88 -2.69 10.52
CA ASP A 151 12.95 -3.70 10.60
C ASP A 151 12.66 -4.97 9.78
N LYS A 152 12.00 -4.80 8.63
CA LYS A 152 11.67 -5.87 7.67
C LYS A 152 12.60 -5.92 6.47
N LEU A 153 13.56 -5.00 6.37
CA LEU A 153 14.61 -5.06 5.37
C LEU A 153 15.61 -6.17 5.74
N PRO A 154 15.86 -7.16 4.87
CA PRO A 154 16.87 -8.19 5.13
C PRO A 154 18.26 -7.59 5.39
N ALA A 155 18.99 -8.14 6.36
CA ALA A 155 20.29 -7.61 6.79
C ALA A 155 21.33 -7.56 5.65
N ASP A 156 21.28 -8.51 4.73
CA ASP A 156 22.13 -8.58 3.54
C ASP A 156 21.81 -7.50 2.48
N ARG A 157 20.67 -6.81 2.62
CA ARG A 157 20.23 -5.70 1.75
C ARG A 157 20.43 -4.31 2.34
N VAL A 158 20.83 -4.20 3.60
CA VAL A 158 20.98 -2.90 4.30
C VAL A 158 21.99 -1.99 3.58
N GLU A 159 23.17 -2.50 3.25
CA GLU A 159 24.22 -1.69 2.62
C GLU A 159 23.86 -1.29 1.18
N GLU A 160 23.16 -2.17 0.45
CA GLU A 160 22.61 -1.87 -0.87
C GLU A 160 21.56 -0.74 -0.78
N ALA A 161 20.63 -0.84 0.18
CA ALA A 161 19.60 0.17 0.41
C ALA A 161 20.20 1.53 0.79
N LYS A 162 21.21 1.56 1.68
CA LYS A 162 21.95 2.80 2.03
C LYS A 162 22.59 3.44 0.80
N ALA A 163 23.30 2.65 -0.01
CA ALA A 163 23.96 3.15 -1.21
C ALA A 163 22.95 3.71 -2.22
N PHE A 164 21.83 3.02 -2.40
CA PHE A 164 20.73 3.46 -3.26
C PHE A 164 20.11 4.78 -2.78
N LEU A 165 19.75 4.87 -1.50
CA LEU A 165 19.12 6.04 -0.89
C LEU A 165 20.02 7.28 -0.96
N LYS A 166 21.33 7.15 -0.70
CA LYS A 166 22.30 8.25 -0.82
C LYS A 166 22.40 8.84 -2.23
N GLY A 167 22.09 8.04 -3.25
CA GLY A 167 22.08 8.46 -4.65
C GLY A 167 20.71 8.88 -5.18
N TYR A 168 19.64 8.76 -4.38
CA TYR A 168 18.28 8.92 -4.84
C TYR A 168 17.96 10.36 -5.24
N LYS A 169 17.25 10.51 -6.37
CA LYS A 169 16.77 11.81 -6.86
C LYS A 169 15.41 11.66 -7.51
N ASN A 170 14.41 12.38 -7.01
CA ASN A 170 13.09 12.48 -7.61
C ASN A 170 12.48 13.85 -7.36
N TYR A 171 12.50 14.69 -8.38
CA TYR A 171 12.08 16.09 -8.28
C TYR A 171 10.56 16.29 -8.38
N ALA A 172 9.77 15.22 -8.56
CA ALA A 172 8.33 15.32 -8.71
C ALA A 172 7.55 15.12 -7.39
N TYR A 173 8.12 14.35 -6.45
CA TYR A 173 7.45 13.96 -5.22
C TYR A 173 8.13 14.44 -3.92
N TYR A 174 9.29 15.13 -4.02
CA TYR A 174 9.99 15.78 -2.90
C TYR A 174 10.13 14.89 -1.65
N LEU A 175 10.73 13.71 -1.84
CA LEU A 175 10.88 12.69 -0.80
C LEU A 175 12.20 12.79 -0.02
N GLU A 176 12.88 13.95 -0.07
CA GLU A 176 14.18 14.13 0.58
C GLU A 176 14.13 13.81 2.08
N SER A 177 13.09 14.27 2.79
CA SER A 177 12.91 14.00 4.22
C SER A 177 12.68 12.52 4.53
N VAL A 178 11.98 11.80 3.66
CA VAL A 178 11.75 10.35 3.79
C VAL A 178 13.07 9.59 3.62
N VAL A 179 13.88 10.00 2.65
CA VAL A 179 15.21 9.42 2.41
C VAL A 179 16.15 9.69 3.58
N GLU A 180 16.16 10.91 4.10
CA GLU A 180 16.95 11.28 5.28
C GLU A 180 16.58 10.42 6.50
N GLN A 181 15.28 10.31 6.82
CA GLN A 181 14.81 9.49 7.93
C GLN A 181 15.13 8.00 7.75
N ALA A 182 15.02 7.48 6.53
CA ALA A 182 15.38 6.10 6.21
C ALA A 182 16.88 5.84 6.48
N LEU A 183 17.74 6.77 6.07
CA LEU A 183 19.18 6.69 6.29
C LEU A 183 19.53 6.77 7.77
N ASP A 184 18.92 7.70 8.50
CA ASP A 184 19.10 7.85 9.95
C ASP A 184 18.75 6.53 10.67
N HIS A 185 17.60 5.92 10.35
CA HIS A 185 17.19 4.64 10.95
C HIS A 185 18.20 3.52 10.68
N LEU A 186 18.73 3.43 9.45
CA LEU A 186 19.73 2.43 9.08
C LEU A 186 21.14 2.69 9.64
N GLU A 187 21.43 3.93 10.06
CA GLU A 187 22.68 4.32 10.73
C GLU A 187 22.56 4.27 12.26
N THR A 188 21.32 4.18 12.78
CA THR A 188 21.05 3.99 14.20
C THR A 188 21.34 2.54 14.59
N ASP A 189 22.60 2.29 14.92
CA ASP A 189 23.05 1.04 15.50
C ASP A 189 22.33 0.87 16.86
N ASP A 190 21.52 -0.19 17.03
CA ASP A 190 20.89 -0.59 18.32
C ASP A 190 21.94 -0.81 19.45
N SER A 191 23.23 -0.74 19.12
CA SER A 191 24.38 -0.72 20.02
C SER A 191 24.54 0.59 20.81
N ASN A 192 23.87 1.69 20.42
CA ASN A 192 24.08 3.02 21.01
C ASN A 192 23.25 3.33 22.25
N ILE A 193 22.14 2.64 22.51
CA ILE A 193 21.35 2.91 23.73
C ILE A 193 22.06 2.35 24.96
N LEU A 194 22.63 1.14 24.87
CA LEU A 194 23.35 0.52 26.00
C LEU A 194 24.69 1.21 26.29
N THR A 195 25.44 1.65 25.27
CA THR A 195 26.69 2.40 25.45
C THR A 195 26.45 3.82 25.99
N PHE A 196 25.30 4.45 25.70
CA PHE A 196 24.91 5.72 26.32
C PHE A 196 24.68 5.59 27.83
N PHE A 197 24.09 4.49 28.31
CA PHE A 197 23.93 4.24 29.75
C PHE A 197 25.23 3.88 30.46
N GLU A 198 26.19 3.25 29.77
CA GLU A 198 27.54 3.01 30.32
C GLU A 198 28.37 4.30 30.48
N GLY A 199 28.11 5.31 29.65
CA GLY A 199 28.78 6.63 29.72
C GLY A 199 28.25 7.58 30.80
N ILE A 200 27.05 7.34 31.35
CA ILE A 200 26.45 8.14 32.42
C ILE A 200 26.75 7.55 33.82
N ALA A 201 27.27 6.33 33.87
CA ALA A 201 27.62 5.62 35.10
C ALA A 201 29.07 5.87 35.59
N VAL A 202 29.67 7.03 35.28
CA VAL A 202 30.98 7.47 35.79
C VAL A 202 30.85 8.78 36.56
#